data_AF-A0AAX3G502-F1
#
_entry.id   AF-A0AAX3G502-F1
#
_cell.length_a   1.000
_cell.length_b   1.000
_cell.length_c   1.000
_cell.angle_alpha   90.00
_cell.angle_beta   90.00
_cell.angle_gamma   90.00
#
_symmetry.space_group_name_H-M   'P 1'
#
loop_
_entity.id
_entity.type
_entity.pdbx_description
1 polymer ?
#
loop_
_entity_poly.entity_id
_entity_poly.type
_entity_poly.pdbx_seq_one_letter_code
_entity_poly.pdbx_strand_id
1 'polypeptide(L)'
;MANESDQDFYNRADAIIELANTHISDSSRGKASASLMYANSRFAAWVSACGCRNAEELAAAKQQAVDYFVEEFRLMMEENLTDYIENFSLYMNPKQD
;
A
#
# COMPACT_ATOMS: atom_id res chain seq x y z
N MET A 1 22.08 5.60 7.11
CA MET A 1 22.17 4.69 5.95
C MET A 1 21.04 3.71 6.14
N ALA A 2 20.01 3.74 5.28
CA ALA A 2 18.96 2.74 5.32
C ALA A 2 19.62 1.36 5.23
N ASN A 3 19.18 0.40 6.04
CA ASN A 3 19.75 -0.94 5.98
C ASN A 3 19.34 -1.58 4.63
N GLU A 4 20.08 -2.57 4.12
CA GLU A 4 19.77 -3.19 2.82
C GLU A 4 18.35 -3.79 2.76
N SER A 5 17.81 -4.29 3.88
CA SER A 5 16.44 -4.81 3.93
C SER A 5 15.36 -3.73 3.80
N ASP A 6 15.63 -2.49 4.23
CA ASP A 6 14.76 -1.34 4.02
C ASP A 6 14.73 -0.98 2.53
N GLN A 7 15.90 -1.00 1.86
CA GLN A 7 15.99 -0.71 0.43
C GLN A 7 15.20 -1.71 -0.40
N ASP A 8 15.31 -3.00 -0.10
CA ASP A 8 14.55 -4.05 -0.77
C ASP A 8 13.03 -3.92 -0.55
N PHE A 9 12.61 -3.44 0.61
CA PHE A 9 11.20 -3.13 0.87
C PHE A 9 10.71 -2.01 -0.05
N TYR A 10 11.42 -0.88 -0.12
CA TYR A 10 11.05 0.25 -0.97
C TYR A 10 11.06 -0.13 -2.45
N ASN A 11 12.07 -0.87 -2.91
CA ASN A 11 12.14 -1.33 -4.29
C ASN A 11 10.90 -2.15 -4.70
N ARG A 12 10.37 -3.00 -3.79
CA ARG A 12 9.13 -3.76 -4.06
C ARG A 12 7.90 -2.86 -4.06
N ALA A 13 7.81 -1.89 -3.15
CA ALA A 13 6.71 -0.94 -3.11
C ALA A 13 6.67 -0.08 -4.39
N ASP A 14 7.83 0.42 -4.82
CA ASP A 14 7.99 1.21 -6.03
C ASP A 14 7.58 0.44 -7.29
N ALA A 15 7.98 -0.82 -7.42
CA ALA A 15 7.56 -1.67 -8.55
C ALA A 15 6.03 -1.81 -8.65
N ILE A 16 5.31 -1.83 -7.51
CA ILE A 16 3.85 -1.86 -7.49
C ILE A 16 3.27 -0.50 -7.91
N ILE A 17 3.87 0.60 -7.46
CA ILE A 17 3.48 1.96 -7.86
C ILE A 17 3.71 2.19 -9.36
N GLU A 18 4.84 1.74 -9.90
CA GLU A 18 5.15 1.78 -11.33
C GLU A 18 4.08 1.07 -12.15
N LEU A 19 3.69 -0.14 -11.74
CA LEU A 19 2.59 -0.86 -12.39
C LEU A 19 1.28 -0.07 -12.29
N ALA A 20 0.92 0.43 -11.11
CA ALA A 20 -0.27 1.26 -10.92
C ALA A 20 -0.27 2.50 -11.83
N ASN A 21 0.90 3.13 -12.04
CA ASN A 21 1.08 4.28 -12.92
C ASN A 21 0.84 3.93 -14.39
N THR A 22 1.21 2.73 -14.85
CA THR A 22 0.92 2.31 -16.24
C THR A 22 -0.59 2.32 -16.54
N HIS A 23 -1.41 1.96 -15.55
CA HIS A 23 -2.87 1.95 -15.66
C HIS A 23 -3.51 3.35 -15.69
N ILE A 24 -2.78 4.41 -15.33
CA ILE A 24 -3.34 5.78 -15.30
C ILE A 24 -3.66 6.26 -16.72
N SER A 25 -2.81 5.92 -17.70
CA SER A 25 -2.99 6.35 -19.10
C SER A 25 -4.29 5.84 -19.72
N ASP A 26 -4.65 4.59 -19.44
CA ASP A 26 -5.88 3.94 -19.90
C ASP A 26 -7.08 4.18 -18.95
N SER A 27 -6.86 4.83 -17.80
CA SER A 27 -7.89 5.07 -16.79
C SER A 27 -7.77 6.44 -16.12
N SER A 28 -7.99 6.53 -14.82
CA SER A 28 -7.77 7.75 -14.04
C SER A 28 -7.02 7.41 -12.77
N ARG A 29 -6.33 8.40 -12.18
CA ARG A 29 -5.65 8.24 -10.88
C ARG A 29 -6.55 7.60 -9.82
N GLY A 30 -7.82 8.01 -9.76
CA GLY A 30 -8.80 7.44 -8.84
C GLY A 30 -9.13 5.97 -9.11
N LYS A 31 -9.27 5.57 -10.39
CA LYS A 31 -9.53 4.17 -10.76
C LYS A 31 -8.31 3.27 -10.53
N ALA A 32 -7.12 3.74 -10.87
CA ALA A 32 -5.87 3.05 -10.59
C ALA A 32 -5.68 2.85 -9.07
N SER A 33 -5.90 3.91 -8.28
CA SER A 33 -5.86 3.85 -6.81
C SER A 33 -6.86 2.85 -6.23
N ALA A 34 -8.12 2.87 -6.67
CA ALA A 34 -9.13 1.92 -6.22
C ALA A 34 -8.77 0.47 -6.57
N SER A 35 -8.20 0.25 -7.76
CA SER A 35 -7.74 -1.07 -8.19
C SER A 35 -6.58 -1.57 -7.34
N LEU A 36 -5.61 -0.69 -7.04
CA LEU A 36 -4.48 -1.01 -6.17
C LEU A 36 -4.96 -1.36 -4.75
N MET A 37 -5.88 -0.59 -4.18
CA MET A 37 -6.44 -0.88 -2.84
C MET A 37 -7.17 -2.22 -2.81
N TYR A 38 -7.92 -2.56 -3.86
CA TYR A 38 -8.57 -3.86 -3.98
C TYR A 38 -7.58 -5.02 -4.20
N ALA A 39 -6.51 -4.79 -4.96
CA ALA A 39 -5.44 -5.77 -5.13
C ALA A 39 -4.75 -6.07 -3.80
N ASN A 40 -4.41 -5.02 -3.02
CA ASN A 40 -3.82 -5.15 -1.70
C ASN A 40 -4.72 -5.95 -0.74
N SER A 41 -6.03 -5.69 -0.71
CA SER A 41 -6.95 -6.41 0.19
C SER A 41 -7.05 -7.91 -0.15
N ARG A 42 -7.01 -8.28 -1.45
CA ARG A 42 -6.97 -9.68 -1.88
C ARG A 42 -5.66 -10.36 -1.49
N PHE A 43 -4.54 -9.65 -1.63
CA PHE A 43 -3.23 -10.16 -1.23
C PHE A 43 -3.17 -10.37 0.29
N ALA A 44 -3.60 -9.39 1.08
CA ALA A 44 -3.70 -9.47 2.53
C ALA A 44 -4.56 -10.66 2.98
N ALA A 45 -5.73 -10.87 2.35
CA ALA A 45 -6.58 -12.01 2.65
C ALA A 45 -5.89 -13.37 2.37
N TRP A 46 -5.11 -13.46 1.28
CA TRP A 46 -4.33 -14.65 0.97
C TRP A 46 -3.19 -14.87 1.98
N VAL A 47 -2.48 -13.81 2.38
CA VAL A 47 -1.44 -13.89 3.42
C VAL A 47 -2.02 -14.41 4.73
N SER A 48 -3.17 -13.88 5.17
CA SER A 48 -3.86 -14.39 6.36
C SER A 48 -4.24 -15.86 6.22
N ALA A 49 -4.79 -16.25 5.07
CA ALA A 49 -5.18 -17.63 4.83
C ALA A 49 -3.98 -18.61 4.87
N CYS A 50 -2.81 -18.20 4.38
CA CYS A 50 -1.59 -19.01 4.45
C CYS A 50 -1.11 -19.28 5.89
N GLY A 51 -1.49 -18.43 6.84
CA GLY A 51 -1.20 -18.61 8.26
C GLY A 51 -2.15 -19.58 8.99
N CYS A 52 -3.23 -20.04 8.34
CA CYS A 52 -4.24 -20.89 8.94
C CYS A 52 -4.21 -22.30 8.36
N ARG A 53 -4.62 -23.30 9.15
CA ARG A 53 -4.66 -24.71 8.68
C ARG A 53 -5.96 -25.07 7.95
N ASN A 54 -7.04 -24.35 8.24
CA ASN A 54 -8.37 -24.62 7.70
C ASN A 54 -9.25 -23.35 7.71
N ALA A 55 -10.46 -23.49 7.18
CA ALA A 55 -11.41 -22.40 7.06
C ALA A 55 -11.96 -21.92 8.41
N GLU A 56 -12.10 -22.81 9.40
CA GLU A 56 -12.57 -22.48 10.74
C GLU A 56 -11.57 -21.57 11.47
N GLU A 57 -10.28 -21.87 11.36
CA GLU A 57 -9.20 -21.05 11.92
C GLU A 57 -9.15 -19.67 11.24
N LEU A 58 -9.26 -19.62 9.91
CA LEU A 58 -9.34 -18.35 9.18
C LEU A 58 -10.58 -17.54 9.58
N ALA A 59 -11.73 -18.20 9.77
CA ALA A 59 -12.95 -17.53 10.20
C ALA A 59 -12.79 -16.93 11.61
N ALA A 60 -12.14 -17.64 12.53
CA ALA A 60 -11.85 -17.15 13.88
C ALA A 60 -10.84 -15.99 13.88
N ALA A 61 -9.83 -16.03 13.00
CA ALA A 61 -8.79 -15.00 12.89
C ALA A 61 -9.20 -13.80 12.01
N LYS A 62 -10.33 -13.89 11.27
CA LYS A 62 -10.72 -12.91 10.26
C LYS A 62 -10.71 -11.46 10.77
N GLN A 63 -11.34 -11.20 11.92
CA GLN A 63 -11.44 -9.83 12.43
C GLN A 63 -10.07 -9.29 12.85
N GLN A 64 -9.27 -10.11 13.53
CA GLN A 64 -7.91 -9.75 13.92
C GLN A 64 -7.04 -9.42 12.70
N ALA A 65 -7.16 -10.18 11.61
CA ALA A 65 -6.46 -9.89 10.36
C ALA A 65 -6.90 -8.57 9.75
N VAL A 66 -8.22 -8.29 9.71
CA VAL A 66 -8.75 -7.01 9.21
C VAL A 66 -8.21 -5.84 10.03
N ASP A 67 -8.28 -5.93 11.35
CA ASP A 67 -7.83 -4.86 12.24
C ASP A 67 -6.34 -4.58 12.06
N TYR A 68 -5.52 -5.64 11.97
CA TYR A 68 -4.09 -5.51 11.73
C TYR A 68 -3.79 -4.77 10.42
N PHE A 69 -4.33 -5.22 9.27
CA PHE A 69 -4.02 -4.61 7.98
C PHE A 69 -4.57 -3.19 7.84
N VAL A 70 -5.73 -2.90 8.43
CA VAL A 70 -6.30 -1.54 8.42
C VAL A 70 -5.45 -0.59 9.25
N GLU A 71 -4.94 -1.03 10.40
CA GLU A 71 -4.10 -0.20 11.26
C GLU A 71 -2.73 0.07 10.64
N GLU A 72 -2.06 -0.96 10.11
CA GLU A 72 -0.77 -0.77 9.41
C GLU A 72 -0.92 0.18 8.22
N PHE A 73 -2.00 0.02 7.43
CA PHE A 73 -2.29 0.93 6.32
C PHE A 73 -2.54 2.37 6.80
N ARG A 74 -3.28 2.54 7.91
CA ARG A 74 -3.53 3.85 8.50
C ARG A 74 -2.23 4.53 8.89
N LEU A 75 -1.35 3.85 9.62
CA LEU A 75 -0.07 4.40 10.06
C LEU A 75 0.78 4.86 8.88
N MET A 76 0.95 4.01 7.86
CA MET A 76 1.67 4.37 6.65
C MET A 76 1.02 5.55 5.90
N MET A 77 -0.32 5.57 5.80
CA MET A 77 -1.03 6.65 5.13
C MET A 77 -0.88 7.99 5.86
N GLU A 78 -0.94 7.99 7.19
CA GLU A 78 -0.75 9.18 8.02
C GLU A 78 0.68 9.73 7.87
N GLU A 79 1.69 8.86 7.88
CA GLU A 79 3.09 9.25 7.65
C GLU A 79 3.29 9.88 6.26
N ASN A 80 2.81 9.22 5.19
CA ASN A 80 2.90 9.74 3.83
C ASN A 80 2.17 11.08 3.68
N LEU A 81 0.97 11.22 4.24
CA LEU A 81 0.24 12.48 4.18
C LEU A 81 0.94 13.59 4.96
N THR A 82 1.56 13.27 6.09
CA THR A 82 2.35 14.22 6.88
C THR A 82 3.52 14.74 6.06
N ASP A 83 4.26 13.84 5.39
CA ASP A 83 5.35 14.23 4.48
C ASP A 83 4.86 15.14 3.34
N TYR A 84 3.75 14.79 2.70
CA TYR A 84 3.13 15.66 1.68
C TYR A 84 2.67 17.02 2.23
N ILE A 85 2.21 17.10 3.48
CA ILE A 85 1.81 18.36 4.12
C ILE A 85 3.04 19.24 4.37
N GLU A 86 4.11 18.66 4.91
CA GLU A 86 5.35 19.37 5.24
C GLU A 86 6.09 19.85 3.97
N ASN A 87 6.04 19.05 2.91
CA ASN A 87 6.78 19.28 1.66
C ASN A 87 5.88 19.67 0.48
N PHE A 88 4.63 20.07 0.72
CA PHE A 88 3.60 20.26 -0.32
C PHE A 88 4.07 21.12 -1.49
N SER A 89 4.64 22.30 -1.19
CA SER A 89 5.11 23.23 -2.21
C SER A 89 6.22 22.63 -3.08
N LEU A 90 7.11 21.83 -2.50
CA LEU A 90 8.21 21.19 -3.21
C LEU A 90 7.69 20.09 -4.15
N TYR A 91 6.80 19.23 -3.66
CA TYR A 91 6.30 18.08 -4.42
C TYR A 91 5.25 18.45 -5.48
N MET A 92 4.38 19.42 -5.17
CA MET A 92 3.26 19.77 -6.03
C MET A 92 3.53 20.97 -6.94
N ASN A 93 4.60 21.74 -6.68
CA ASN A 93 5.08 22.80 -7.57
C ASN A 93 6.58 22.64 -7.85
N PRO A 94 7.00 21.58 -8.56
CA PRO A 94 8.37 21.50 -9.01
C PRO A 94 8.67 22.75 -9.87
N LYS A 95 9.78 23.45 -9.56
CA LYS A 95 10.21 24.62 -10.34
C LYS A 95 10.20 24.25 -11.83
N GLN A 96 9.53 25.08 -12.63
CA GLN A 96 9.67 25.04 -14.08
C GLN A 96 11.10 25.50 -14.41
N ASP A 97 11.96 24.56 -14.78
CA ASP A 97 13.12 24.86 -15.62
C ASP A 97 12.68 24.91 -17.09
#